data_AF-A0A1I5AJ85-F1
#
_entry.id   AF-A0A1I5AJ85-F1
#
_cell.length_a   1.000
_cell.length_b   1.000
_cell.length_c   1.000
_cell.angle_alpha   90.00
_cell.angle_beta   90.00
_cell.angle_gamma   90.00
#
_symmetry.space_group_name_H-M   'P 1'
#
loop_
_entity.id
_entity.type
_entity.pdbx_description
1 polymer ?
#
loop_
_entity_poly.entity_id
_entity_poly.type
_entity_poly.pdbx_seq_one_letter_code
_entity_poly.pdbx_strand_id
1 'polypeptide(L)'
;MKLPIFKNLAKTVSVEAMETALEVLEAYADSPAVKEPEQEVIGEMISNICGAIEMKQMMDEGMDERTAANTFMQRVMGSIDK
;
A
#
# COMPACT_ATOMS: atom_id res chain seq x y z
N MET A 1 -1.29 -11.73 4.89
CA MET A 1 -0.37 -10.93 4.04
C MET A 1 1.08 -11.23 4.39
N LYS A 2 1.94 -11.49 3.39
CA LYS A 2 3.40 -11.42 3.60
C LYS A 2 3.80 -9.95 3.79
N LEU A 3 4.15 -9.51 5.00
CA LEU A 3 4.93 -8.26 5.16
C LEU A 3 6.31 -8.46 4.48
N PRO A 4 6.99 -7.48 3.84
CA PRO A 4 7.00 -6.04 4.09
C PRO A 4 7.13 -5.20 2.80
N ILE A 5 6.33 -5.47 1.75
CA ILE A 5 6.48 -4.75 0.48
C ILE A 5 6.28 -3.23 0.68
N PHE A 6 5.24 -2.84 1.40
CA PHE A 6 4.98 -1.43 1.70
C PHE A 6 6.14 -0.73 2.44
N LYS A 7 6.85 -1.43 3.35
CA LYS A 7 7.99 -0.84 4.08
C LYS A 7 9.14 -0.52 3.13
N ASN A 8 9.39 -1.39 2.15
CA ASN A 8 10.41 -1.12 1.14
C ASN A 8 10.00 0.06 0.26
N LEU A 9 8.75 0.10 -0.20
CA LEU A 9 8.21 1.22 -0.99
C LEU A 9 8.34 2.56 -0.23
N ALA A 10 7.93 2.60 1.04
CA ALA A 10 8.01 3.79 1.89
C ALA A 10 9.45 4.31 2.04
N LYS A 11 10.47 3.45 1.97
CA LYS A 11 11.88 3.84 2.07
C LYS A 11 12.50 4.25 0.74
N THR A 12 12.03 3.68 -0.37
CA THR A 12 12.77 3.70 -1.64
C THR A 12 12.07 4.49 -2.75
N VAL A 13 10.80 4.81 -2.59
CA VAL A 13 9.98 5.49 -3.61
C VAL A 13 9.43 6.80 -3.04
N SER A 14 9.29 7.84 -3.87
CA SER A 14 8.62 9.08 -3.48
C SER A 14 7.09 8.91 -3.41
N VAL A 15 6.41 9.80 -2.68
CA VAL A 15 4.93 9.80 -2.63
C VAL A 15 4.34 10.05 -4.02
N GLU A 16 4.85 11.04 -4.75
CA GLU A 16 4.40 11.37 -6.11
C GLU A 16 4.49 10.19 -7.09
N ALA A 17 5.59 9.42 -7.05
CA ALA A 17 5.73 8.24 -7.90
C ALA A 17 4.77 7.11 -7.51
N MET A 18 4.47 6.98 -6.22
CA MET A 18 3.47 6.02 -5.73
C MET A 18 2.05 6.42 -6.14
N GLU A 19 1.70 7.71 -6.06
CA GLU A 19 0.41 8.24 -6.51
C GLU A 19 0.22 8.06 -8.02
N THR A 20 1.26 8.34 -8.81
CA THR A 20 1.26 8.09 -10.26
C THR A 20 1.06 6.59 -10.57
N ALA A 21 1.70 5.71 -9.81
CA ALA A 21 1.52 4.27 -9.98
C ALA A 21 0.10 3.80 -9.60
N LEU A 22 -0.50 4.38 -8.56
CA LEU A 22 -1.89 4.10 -8.19
C LEU A 22 -2.84 4.45 -9.33
N GLU A 23 -2.73 5.64 -9.93
CA GLU A 23 -3.57 6.05 -11.06
C GLU A 23 -3.52 5.04 -12.21
N VAL A 24 -2.31 4.56 -12.56
CA VAL A 24 -2.13 3.55 -13.62
C VAL A 24 -2.74 2.20 -13.23
N LEU A 25 -2.52 1.74 -11.99
CA LEU A 25 -3.01 0.45 -11.53
C LEU A 25 -4.53 0.41 -11.41
N GLU A 26 -5.15 1.50 -10.95
CA GLU A 26 -6.60 1.65 -10.87
C GLU A 26 -7.22 1.62 -12.27
N ALA A 27 -6.69 2.42 -13.20
CA ALA A 27 -7.16 2.42 -14.59
C ALA A 27 -6.97 1.05 -15.27
N TYR A 28 -5.88 0.35 -14.95
CA TYR A 28 -5.64 -1.00 -15.47
C TYR A 28 -6.64 -2.00 -14.88
N ALA A 29 -6.87 -1.99 -13.56
CA ALA A 29 -7.79 -2.91 -12.88
C ALA A 29 -9.25 -2.75 -13.29
N ASP A 30 -9.66 -1.54 -13.68
CA ASP A 30 -11.02 -1.23 -14.15
C ASP A 30 -11.31 -1.72 -15.58
N SER A 31 -10.28 -2.16 -16.32
CA SER A 31 -10.46 -2.67 -17.67
C SER A 31 -11.24 -3.99 -17.65
N PRO A 32 -12.32 -4.14 -18.46
CA PRO A 32 -13.10 -5.38 -18.52
C PRO A 32 -12.32 -6.57 -19.11
N ALA A 33 -11.12 -6.33 -19.64
CA ALA A 33 -10.23 -7.36 -20.15
C ALA A 33 -9.38 -8.04 -19.05
N VAL A 34 -9.29 -7.44 -17.86
CA VAL A 34 -8.55 -7.99 -16.74
C VAL A 34 -9.34 -9.13 -16.11
N LYS A 35 -8.68 -10.27 -15.89
CA LYS A 35 -9.32 -11.42 -15.26
C LYS A 35 -9.35 -11.25 -13.74
N GLU A 36 -10.34 -11.86 -13.11
CA GLU A 36 -10.53 -11.82 -11.65
C GLU A 36 -9.25 -12.14 -10.84
N PRO A 37 -8.46 -13.18 -11.14
CA PRO A 37 -7.20 -13.42 -10.40
C PRO A 37 -6.14 -12.34 -10.60
N GLU A 38 -6.12 -11.68 -11.75
CA GLU A 38 -5.20 -10.56 -12.02
C GLU A 38 -5.66 -9.31 -11.26
N GLN A 39 -6.98 -9.09 -11.19
CA GLN A 39 -7.59 -7.99 -10.43
C GLN A 39 -7.28 -8.11 -8.93
N GLU A 40 -7.33 -9.32 -8.36
CA GLU A 40 -6.95 -9.57 -6.96
C GLU A 40 -5.49 -9.17 -6.69
N VAL A 41 -4.56 -9.58 -7.57
CA VAL A 41 -3.14 -9.24 -7.44
C VAL A 41 -2.92 -7.72 -7.54
N ILE A 42 -3.61 -7.03 -8.46
CA ILE A 42 -3.52 -5.57 -8.56
C ILE A 42 -4.07 -4.90 -7.30
N GLY A 43 -5.17 -5.40 -6.74
CA GLY A 43 -5.72 -4.94 -5.46
C GLY A 43 -4.72 -5.08 -4.31
N GLU A 44 -3.97 -6.19 -4.25
CA GLU A 44 -2.89 -6.35 -3.28
C GLU A 44 -1.75 -5.35 -3.50
N MET A 45 -1.39 -5.06 -4.75
CA MET A 45 -0.37 -4.06 -5.08
C MET A 45 -0.78 -2.66 -4.65
N ILE A 46 -2.02 -2.25 -4.97
CA ILE A 46 -2.62 -0.98 -4.54
C ILE A 46 -2.58 -0.86 -3.01
N SER A 47 -3.04 -1.89 -2.30
CA SER A 47 -3.02 -1.92 -0.83
C SER A 47 -1.62 -1.73 -0.24
N ASN A 48 -0.59 -2.34 -0.85
CA ASN A 48 0.79 -2.13 -0.44
C ASN A 48 1.30 -0.71 -0.70
N ILE A 49 0.92 -0.08 -1.82
CA ILE A 49 1.32 1.30 -2.15
C ILE A 49 0.65 2.28 -1.19
N CYS A 50 -0.65 2.14 -0.95
CA CYS A 50 -1.38 2.97 0.02
C CYS A 50 -0.76 2.88 1.42
N GLY A 51 -0.41 1.67 1.87
CA GLY A 51 0.27 1.48 3.15
C GLY A 51 1.64 2.13 3.23
N ALA A 52 2.35 2.22 2.10
CA ALA A 52 3.65 2.90 2.04
C ALA A 52 3.52 4.42 2.14
N ILE A 53 2.54 5.00 1.46
CA ILE A 53 2.22 6.44 1.54
C ILE A 53 1.86 6.81 2.97
N GLU A 54 0.97 6.05 3.61
CA GLU A 54 0.55 6.32 4.98
C GLU A 54 1.69 6.18 5.99
N MET A 55 2.55 5.16 5.83
CA MET A 55 3.74 5.01 6.65
C MET A 55 4.67 6.22 6.54
N LYS A 56 4.86 6.76 5.34
CA LYS A 56 5.63 8.00 5.15
C LYS A 56 4.96 9.19 5.84
N GLN A 57 3.65 9.35 5.68
CA GLN A 57 2.93 10.45 6.30
C GLN A 57 3.08 10.43 7.83
N MET A 58 2.93 9.25 8.46
CA MET A 58 3.18 9.10 9.90
C MET A 58 4.61 9.48 10.30
N MET A 59 5.60 9.14 9.47
CA MET A 59 6.99 9.52 9.71
C MET A 59 7.22 11.03 9.56
N ASP A 60 6.58 11.67 8.58
CA ASP A 60 6.62 13.13 8.38
C ASP A 60 5.95 13.88 9.55
N GLU A 61 4.97 13.26 10.19
CA GLU A 61 4.33 13.72 11.43
C GLU A 61 5.17 13.46 12.71
N GLY A 62 6.36 12.86 12.58
CA GLY A 62 7.33 12.67 13.66
C GLY A 62 7.28 11.29 14.33
N MET A 63 6.51 10.34 13.80
CA MET A 63 6.51 8.96 14.29
C MET A 63 7.79 8.23 13.86
N ASP A 64 8.37 7.43 14.76
CA ASP A 64 9.51 6.60 14.36
C ASP A 64 9.08 5.48 13.40
N GLU A 65 10.02 5.05 12.54
CA GLU A 65 9.76 4.07 11.48
C GLU A 65 9.14 2.76 12.00
N ARG A 66 9.59 2.27 13.16
CA ARG A 66 9.11 1.01 13.72
C ARG A 66 7.67 1.15 14.18
N THR A 67 7.35 2.26 14.83
CA THR A 67 5.99 2.55 15.29
C THR A 67 5.05 2.77 14.11
N ALA A 68 5.44 3.58 13.10
CA ALA A 68 4.65 3.79 11.88
C ALA A 68 4.33 2.47 11.16
N ALA A 69 5.34 1.61 10.99
CA ALA A 69 5.16 0.31 10.35
C ALA A 69 4.24 -0.63 11.14
N ASN A 70 4.25 -0.56 12.48
CA ASN A 70 3.40 -1.39 13.32
C ASN A 70 1.96 -0.86 13.37
N THR A 71 1.78 0.47 13.39
CA THR A 71 0.46 1.12 13.37
C THR A 71 -0.33 0.69 12.13
N PHE A 72 0.27 0.77 10.94
CA PHE A 72 -0.37 0.31 9.71
C PHE A 72 -0.75 -1.18 9.79
N MET A 73 0.18 -2.01 10.25
CA MET A 73 -0.03 -3.46 10.34
C MET A 73 -1.13 -3.85 11.32
N GLN A 74 -1.23 -3.18 12.46
CA GLN A 74 -2.31 -3.40 13.42
C GLN A 74 -3.66 -3.06 12.81
N ARG A 75 -3.75 -1.98 12.02
CA ARG A 75 -4.98 -1.61 11.34
C ARG A 75 -5.41 -2.66 10.32
N VAL A 76 -4.48 -3.13 9.47
CA VAL A 76 -4.82 -4.15 8.46
C VAL A 76 -5.22 -5.47 9.13
N MET A 77 -4.48 -5.93 10.15
CA MET A 77 -4.83 -7.15 10.87
C MET A 77 -6.16 -7.02 11.64
N GLY A 78 -6.42 -5.87 12.25
CA GLY A 78 -7.70 -5.60 12.93
C GLY A 78 -8.89 -5.45 11.97
N SER A 79 -8.64 -5.29 10.67
CA SER A 79 -9.66 -5.28 9.62
C SER A 79 -10.00 -6.69 9.10
N ILE A 80 -9.21 -7.71 9.46
CA ILE A 80 -9.39 -9.11 9.02
C ILE A 80 -10.22 -9.92 10.03
N ASP A 81 -10.25 -9.50 11.30
CA ASP A 81 -11.01 -10.17 12.38
C ASP A 81 -12.47 -9.66 12.52
N LYS A 82 -13.01 -8.97 11.51
CA LYS A 82 -14.40 -8.49 11.47
C LYS A 82 -15.16 -8.94 10.24
#